data_AF-A0A218QGZ2-F1
#
_entry.id   AF-A0A218QGZ2-F1
#
_cell.length_a   1.000
_cell.length_b   1.000
_cell.length_c   1.000
_cell.angle_alpha   90.00
_cell.angle_beta   90.00
_cell.angle_gamma   90.00
#
_symmetry.space_group_name_H-M   'P 1'
#
loop_
_entity.id
_entity.type
_entity.pdbx_description
1 polymer ?
#
loop_
_entity_poly.entity_id
_entity_poly.type
_entity_poly.pdbx_seq_one_letter_code
_entity_poly.pdbx_strand_id
1 'polypeptide(L)'
;MLNVNLDDEAEKYLVEILAQEKTISNELIKRLLHEHWQSLQPRKTVLQRLEEVGSLPGTLPNSPGNLSDRDVRRKYIAEHLQQRHERSQKQEV
;
A
#
# COMPACT_ATOMS: atom_id res chain seq x y z
N MET A 1 34.55 -2.42 -1.37
CA MET A 1 33.92 -2.06 -0.08
C MET A 1 33.66 -0.57 -0.10
N LEU A 2 32.44 -0.15 0.20
CA LEU A 2 32.14 1.28 0.37
C LEU A 2 32.71 1.69 1.73
N ASN A 3 33.48 2.77 1.80
CA ASN A 3 34.02 3.28 3.06
C ASN A 3 33.15 4.46 3.52
N VAL A 4 32.68 4.41 4.77
CA VAL A 4 31.85 5.47 5.35
C VAL A 4 32.70 6.16 6.41
N ASN A 5 32.93 7.46 6.24
CA ASN A 5 33.54 8.27 7.27
C ASN A 5 32.43 8.80 8.17
N LEU A 6 32.56 8.55 9.46
CA LEU A 6 31.70 9.09 10.50
C LEU A 6 32.42 10.25 11.16
N ASP A 7 31.67 11.22 11.68
CA ASP A 7 32.22 12.21 12.60
C ASP A 7 32.28 11.64 14.03
N ASP A 8 33.02 12.31 14.91
CA ASP A 8 33.25 11.87 16.29
C ASP A 8 31.93 11.62 17.05
N GLU A 9 30.90 12.38 16.74
CA GLU A 9 29.58 12.26 17.36
C GLU A 9 28.83 11.01 16.87
N ALA A 10 28.80 10.76 15.57
CA ALA A 10 28.19 9.56 15.01
C ALA A 10 28.95 8.28 15.40
N GLU A 11 30.27 8.32 15.53
CA GLU A 11 31.04 7.20 16.06
C GLU A 11 30.64 6.86 17.50
N LYS A 12 30.44 7.88 18.34
CA LYS A 12 29.95 7.68 19.70
C LYS A 12 28.57 7.00 19.71
N TYR A 13 27.64 7.46 18.88
CA TYR A 13 26.33 6.81 18.74
C TYR A 13 26.43 5.35 18.29
N LEU A 14 27.30 5.08 17.31
CA LEU A 14 27.52 3.73 16.81
C LEU A 14 28.00 2.80 17.94
N VAL A 15 28.98 3.24 18.75
CA VAL A 15 29.49 2.45 19.89
C VAL A 15 28.39 2.18 20.91
N GLU A 16 27.59 3.18 21.27
CA GLU A 16 26.49 3.04 22.24
C GLU A 16 25.41 2.06 21.74
N ILE A 17 25.01 2.16 20.46
CA ILE A 17 24.01 1.26 19.87
C ILE A 17 24.53 -0.19 19.84
N LEU A 18 25.79 -0.40 19.43
CA LEU A 18 26.37 -1.73 19.37
C LEU A 18 26.49 -2.38 20.76
N ALA A 19 26.84 -1.59 21.78
CA ALA A 19 26.88 -2.05 23.16
C ALA A 19 25.49 -2.47 23.68
N GLN A 20 24.46 -1.68 23.36
CA GLN A 20 23.09 -1.92 23.79
C GLN A 20 22.47 -3.14 23.10
N GLU A 21 22.59 -3.23 21.78
CA GLU A 21 21.95 -4.28 20.98
C GLU A 21 22.78 -5.57 20.91
N LYS A 22 24.05 -5.53 21.33
CA LYS A 22 25.00 -6.65 21.27
C LYS A 22 25.15 -7.22 19.85
N THR A 23 25.19 -6.33 18.86
CA THR A 23 25.37 -6.69 17.44
C THR A 23 26.72 -6.20 16.92
N ILE A 24 27.04 -6.54 15.68
CA ILE A 24 28.18 -5.97 14.95
C ILE A 24 27.74 -4.84 14.02
N SER A 25 28.65 -3.92 13.71
CA SER A 25 28.41 -2.75 12.85
C SER A 25 27.83 -3.11 11.49
N ASN A 26 28.32 -4.18 10.86
CA ASN A 26 27.84 -4.61 9.55
C ASN A 26 26.35 -5.00 9.56
N GLU A 27 25.90 -5.75 10.57
CA GLU A 27 24.50 -6.16 10.70
C GLU A 27 23.59 -4.97 11.02
N LEU A 28 24.05 -4.05 11.88
CA LEU A 28 23.34 -2.80 12.16
C LEU A 28 23.17 -1.95 10.90
N ILE A 29 24.25 -1.76 10.13
CA ILE A 29 24.22 -0.97 8.89
C ILE A 29 23.28 -1.61 7.87
N LYS A 30 23.31 -2.94 7.68
CA LYS A 30 22.37 -3.64 6.79
C LYS A 30 20.91 -3.38 7.18
N ARG A 31 20.60 -3.47 8.47
CA ARG A 31 19.25 -3.25 9.00
C ARG A 31 18.80 -1.81 8.77
N LEU A 32 19.63 -0.84 9.16
CA LEU A 32 19.33 0.59 9.01
C LEU A 32 19.15 0.98 7.54
N LEU A 33 20.00 0.48 6.64
CA LEU A 33 19.85 0.71 5.20
C LEU A 33 18.55 0.12 4.66
N HIS A 34 18.18 -1.09 5.11
CA HIS A 34 16.93 -1.73 4.69
C HIS A 34 15.71 -0.92 5.16
N GLU A 35 15.69 -0.54 6.43
CA GLU A 35 14.61 0.27 7.02
C GLU A 35 14.50 1.64 6.35
N HIS A 36 15.63 2.31 6.15
CA HIS A 36 15.65 3.61 5.48
C HIS A 36 15.20 3.48 4.02
N TRP A 37 15.66 2.46 3.30
CA TRP A 37 15.22 2.20 1.93
C TRP A 37 13.71 1.96 1.85
N GLN A 38 13.14 1.18 2.78
CA GLN A 38 11.69 1.00 2.89
C GLN A 38 10.97 2.32 3.19
N SER A 39 11.52 3.18 4.04
CA SER A 39 10.93 4.49 4.38
C SER A 39 10.88 5.45 3.20
N LEU A 40 11.85 5.34 2.27
CA LEU A 40 11.90 6.11 1.03
C LEU A 40 10.90 5.60 0.00
N GLN A 41 10.40 4.36 0.12
CA GLN A 41 9.38 3.86 -0.79
C GLN A 41 8.08 4.64 -0.58
N PRO A 42 7.47 5.15 -1.66
CA PRO A 42 6.17 5.80 -1.55
C PRO A 42 5.18 4.83 -0.92
N ARG A 43 4.46 5.29 0.11
CA ARG A 43 3.40 4.49 0.74
C ARG A 43 2.39 4.11 -0.33
N LYS A 44 2.37 2.82 -0.68
CA LYS A 44 1.42 2.31 -1.67
C LYS A 44 0.00 2.50 -1.15
N THR A 45 -0.86 3.06 -1.98
CA THR A 45 -2.29 3.14 -1.67
C THR A 45 -2.89 1.74 -1.57
N VAL A 46 -4.05 1.60 -0.95
CA VAL A 46 -4.78 0.32 -0.90
C VAL A 46 -4.98 -0.25 -2.30
N LEU A 47 -5.26 0.59 -3.30
CA LEU A 47 -5.43 0.18 -4.69
C LEU A 47 -4.13 -0.37 -5.31
N GLN A 48 -3.00 0.32 -5.12
CA GLN A 48 -1.70 -0.16 -5.60
C GLN A 48 -1.29 -1.49 -4.96
N ARG A 49 -1.61 -1.69 -3.67
CA ARG A 49 -1.37 -2.98 -3.00
C ARG A 49 -2.25 -4.10 -3.57
N LEU A 50 -3.49 -3.80 -3.94
CA LEU A 50 -4.39 -4.78 -4.56
C LEU A 50 -3.99 -5.10 -6.01
N GLU A 51 -3.48 -4.12 -6.76
CA GLU A 51 -2.92 -4.31 -8.11
C GLU A 51 -1.75 -5.30 -8.10
N GLU A 52 -0.81 -5.15 -7.17
CA GLU A 52 0.38 -6.01 -7.09
C GLU A 52 0.07 -7.45 -6.66
N VAL A 53 -0.94 -7.64 -5.82
CA VAL A 53 -1.38 -8.98 -5.37
C VAL A 53 -2.24 -9.67 -6.44
N GLY A 54 -2.48 -9.01 -7.59
CA GLY A 54 -3.40 -9.51 -8.62
C GLY A 54 -4.84 -9.64 -8.11
N SER A 55 -5.14 -8.95 -7.01
CA SER A 55 -6.40 -9.01 -6.27
C SER A 55 -7.21 -7.71 -6.44
N LEU A 56 -6.82 -6.87 -7.39
CA LEU A 56 -7.76 -5.92 -7.95
C LEU A 56 -8.79 -6.76 -8.71
N PRO A 57 -10.07 -6.79 -8.30
CA PRO A 57 -11.09 -7.14 -9.26
C PRO A 57 -11.00 -6.04 -10.31
N GLY A 58 -10.29 -6.33 -11.40
CA GLY A 58 -9.99 -5.39 -12.46
C GLY A 58 -11.30 -4.87 -12.97
N THR A 59 -11.68 -3.67 -12.51
CA THR A 59 -13.03 -3.12 -12.59
C THR A 59 -14.09 -4.08 -11.99
N LEU A 60 -15.16 -3.56 -11.39
CA LEU A 60 -16.38 -4.38 -11.44
C LEU A 60 -16.57 -4.69 -12.93
N PRO A 61 -16.82 -5.94 -13.37
CA PRO A 61 -16.84 -6.28 -14.80
C PRO A 61 -17.87 -5.52 -15.65
N ASN A 62 -18.61 -4.56 -15.06
CA ASN A 62 -19.48 -3.59 -15.72
C ASN A 62 -19.41 -2.19 -15.05
N SER A 63 -18.28 -1.83 -14.43
CA SER A 63 -18.11 -0.55 -13.74
C SER A 63 -17.94 0.59 -14.74
N PRO A 64 -18.75 1.65 -14.68
CA PRO A 64 -18.44 2.89 -15.39
C PRO A 64 -17.05 3.37 -14.98
N GLY A 65 -16.17 3.66 -15.94
CA GLY A 65 -14.79 4.11 -15.67
C GLY A 65 -14.69 5.40 -14.84
N ASN A 66 -15.81 6.06 -14.56
CA ASN A 66 -15.94 7.31 -13.83
C ASN A 66 -16.80 7.23 -12.56
N LEU A 67 -16.85 6.08 -11.86
CA LEU A 67 -17.52 5.95 -10.55
C LEU A 67 -17.00 6.87 -9.43
N SER A 68 -15.95 7.67 -9.67
CA SER A 68 -15.57 8.73 -8.73
C SER A 68 -16.56 9.92 -8.76
N ASP A 69 -17.20 10.16 -9.91
CA ASP A 69 -18.20 11.21 -10.07
C ASP A 69 -19.48 10.85 -9.30
N ARG A 70 -20.01 11.83 -8.55
CA ARG A 70 -21.22 11.67 -7.74
C ARG A 70 -22.45 11.40 -8.60
N ASP A 71 -22.58 12.08 -9.73
CA ASP A 71 -23.79 11.99 -10.56
C ASP A 71 -23.83 10.67 -11.32
N VAL A 72 -22.66 10.23 -11.80
CA VAL A 72 -22.46 8.91 -12.39
C VAL A 72 -22.80 7.81 -11.39
N ARG A 73 -22.29 7.90 -10.14
CA ARG A 73 -22.60 6.92 -9.08
C ARG A 73 -24.09 6.82 -8.81
N ARG A 74 -24.77 7.96 -8.67
CA ARG A 74 -26.21 7.99 -8.38
C ARG A 74 -27.01 7.30 -9.47
N LYS A 75 -26.71 7.59 -10.74
CA LYS A 75 -27.37 6.98 -11.88
C LYS A 75 -27.15 5.46 -11.92
N TYR A 76 -25.91 5.02 -11.78
CA TYR A 76 -25.58 3.59 -11.80
C TYR A 76 -26.25 2.80 -10.67
N ILE A 77 -26.27 3.36 -9.45
CA ILE A 77 -26.95 2.74 -8.30
C ILE A 77 -28.46 2.64 -8.55
N ALA A 78 -29.09 3.70 -9.08
CA ALA A 78 -30.52 3.70 -9.38
C ALA A 78 -30.88 2.60 -10.40
N GLU A 79 -30.12 2.51 -11.50
CA GLU A 79 -30.31 1.47 -12.52
C GLU A 79 -30.13 0.05 -11.94
N HIS A 80 -29.12 -0.15 -11.10
CA HIS A 80 -28.88 -1.45 -10.45
C HIS A 80 -30.02 -1.86 -9.51
N LEU A 81 -30.54 -0.93 -8.71
CA LEU A 81 -31.67 -1.18 -7.81
C LEU A 81 -32.95 -1.50 -8.58
N GLN A 82 -33.21 -0.81 -9.69
CA GLN A 82 -34.36 -1.09 -10.54
C GLN A 82 -34.28 -2.49 -11.16
N GLN A 83 -33.14 -2.85 -11.76
CA GLN A 83 -32.94 -4.19 -12.34
C GLN A 83 -33.10 -5.30 -11.29
N ARG A 84 -32.63 -5.06 -10.06
CA ARG A 84 -32.81 -6.00 -8.95
C ARG A 84 -34.30 -6.18 -8.62
N HIS A 85 -35.07 -5.10 -8.57
CA HIS A 85 -36.50 -5.16 -8.31
C HIS A 85 -37.26 -5.91 -9.40
N GLU A 86 -36.95 -5.64 -10.67
CA GLU A 86 -37.54 -6.34 -11.82
C GLU A 86 -37.21 -7.84 -11.82
N ARG A 87 -35.99 -8.23 -11.42
CA ARG A 87 -35.61 -9.65 -11.27
C ARG A 87 -36.36 -10.34 -10.15
N SER A 88 -36.54 -9.68 -9.01
CA SER A 88 -37.32 -10.22 -7.90
C SER A 88 -38.79 -10.42 -8.29
N GLN A 89 -39.41 -9.45 -8.97
CA GLN A 89 -40.79 -9.58 -9.45
C GLN A 89 -40.96 -10.70 -10.49
N LYS A 90 -39.97 -10.91 -11.37
CA LYS A 90 -40.00 -12.01 -12.36
C LYS A 90 -39.81 -13.40 -11.76
N GLN A 91 -39.33 -13.51 -10.52
CA GLN A 91 -39.16 -14.79 -9.81
C GLN A 91 -40.40 -15.16 -8.97
N GLU A 92 -41.31 -14.22 -8.74
CA GLU A 92 -42.56 -14.41 -7.99
C GLU A 92 -43.77 -14.75 -8.88
N VAL A 93 -43.58 -14.87 -10.20
CA VAL A 93 -44.58 -15.29 -11.21
C VAL A 93 -44.18 -16.63 -11.80
#